data_AF-A0A8S4RV91-F1
#
_entry.id   AF-A0A8S4RV91-F1
#
_cell.length_a   1.000
_cell.length_b   1.000
_cell.length_c   1.000
_cell.angle_alpha   90.00
_cell.angle_beta   90.00
_cell.angle_gamma   90.00
#
_symmetry.space_group_name_H-M   'P 1'
#
loop_
_entity.id
_entity.type
_entity.pdbx_description
1 polymer ?
#
loop_
_entity_poly.entity_id
_entity_poly.type
_entity_poly.pdbx_seq_one_letter_code
_entity_poly.pdbx_strand_id
1 'polypeptide(L)'
;MQVSPDAEHTLFHCPRFEEERENVKKEIGSEIKTENLTSIMLEASEKWESIKKYMEEIIKVKESDEREGREERVGHHIPLRTLWRSGTDDERSPRYFPSTLKQVIF
;
A
#
# COMPACT_ATOMS: atom_id res chain seq x y z
N MET A 1 -8.96 -9.17 8.93
CA MET A 1 -9.18 -9.83 7.63
C MET A 1 -8.03 -9.37 6.74
N GLN A 2 -7.06 -10.23 6.45
CA GLN A 2 -5.89 -9.87 5.64
C GLN A 2 -6.34 -9.75 4.19
N VAL A 3 -6.29 -8.54 3.65
CA VAL A 3 -6.45 -8.31 2.21
C VAL A 3 -5.18 -8.83 1.55
N SER A 4 -5.29 -9.93 0.82
CA SER A 4 -4.17 -10.45 0.04
C SER A 4 -3.80 -9.40 -1.04
N PRO A 5 -2.50 -9.09 -1.23
CA PRO A 5 -2.04 -8.11 -2.21
C PRO A 5 -2.03 -8.66 -3.63
N ASP A 6 -2.72 -9.77 -3.88
CA ASP A 6 -2.74 -10.47 -5.15
C ASP A 6 -3.38 -9.60 -6.25
N ALA A 7 -2.93 -9.84 -7.48
CA ALA A 7 -3.40 -9.08 -8.63
C ALA A 7 -4.90 -9.28 -8.88
N GLU A 8 -5.42 -10.49 -8.64
CA GLU A 8 -6.83 -10.80 -8.82
C GLU A 8 -7.71 -9.96 -7.88
N HIS A 9 -7.39 -9.95 -6.58
CA HIS A 9 -8.10 -9.07 -5.66
C HIS A 9 -7.97 -7.59 -6.04
N THR A 10 -6.75 -7.14 -6.33
CA THR A 10 -6.48 -5.72 -6.61
C THR A 10 -7.30 -5.23 -7.81
N LEU A 11 -7.35 -6.01 -8.89
CA LEU A 11 -8.02 -5.63 -10.13
C LEU A 11 -9.53 -5.85 -10.03
N PHE A 12 -9.99 -7.03 -9.61
CA PHE A 12 -11.39 -7.43 -9.79
C PHE A 12 -12.28 -7.25 -8.55
N HIS A 13 -11.71 -7.12 -7.35
CA HIS A 13 -12.50 -7.20 -6.11
C HIS A 13 -12.26 -6.06 -5.13
N CYS A 14 -11.11 -5.38 -5.20
CA CYS A 14 -10.71 -4.39 -4.22
C CYS A 14 -11.66 -3.19 -4.24
N PRO A 15 -12.43 -2.91 -3.16
CA PRO A 15 -13.40 -1.82 -3.14
C PRO A 15 -12.79 -0.43 -3.37
N ARG A 16 -11.49 -0.29 -3.09
CA ARG A 16 -10.73 0.94 -3.34
C ARG A 16 -10.73 1.34 -4.82
N PHE A 17 -10.73 0.35 -5.73
CA PHE A 17 -10.66 0.57 -7.17
C PHE A 17 -12.01 0.33 -7.87
N GLU A 18 -13.11 0.47 -7.12
CA GLU A 18 -14.47 0.29 -7.67
C GLU A 18 -14.81 1.35 -8.71
N GLU A 19 -14.36 2.60 -8.50
CA GLU A 19 -14.60 3.70 -9.43
C GLU A 19 -13.88 3.47 -10.77
N GLU A 20 -12.61 3.07 -10.72
CA GLU A 20 -11.81 2.73 -11.89
C GLU A 20 -12.42 1.54 -12.64
N ARG A 21 -12.92 0.52 -11.92
CA ARG A 21 -13.65 -0.61 -12.53
C ARG A 21 -14.94 -0.16 -13.24
N GLU A 22 -15.73 0.69 -12.61
CA GLU A 22 -16.97 1.19 -13.22
C GLU A 22 -16.69 2.10 -14.42
N ASN A 23 -15.60 2.87 -14.40
CA ASN A 23 -15.17 3.70 -15.53
C ASN A 23 -14.77 2.83 -16.74
N VAL A 24 -13.89 1.84 -16.54
CA VAL A 24 -13.47 0.97 -17.64
C VAL A 24 -14.62 0.10 -18.17
N LYS A 25 -15.55 -0.32 -17.29
CA LYS A 25 -16.77 -1.02 -17.69
C LYS A 25 -17.68 -0.19 -18.58
N LYS A 26 -17.81 1.12 -18.31
CA LYS A 26 -18.56 2.04 -19.18
C LYS A 26 -17.88 2.23 -20.53
N GLU A 27 -16.56 2.32 -20.57
CA GLU A 27 -15.80 2.45 -21.82
C GLU A 27 -15.90 1.20 -22.71
N ILE A 28 -15.76 0.02 -22.13
CA ILE A 28 -15.76 -1.25 -22.85
C ILE A 28 -17.18 -1.75 -23.16
N GLY A 29 -18.16 -1.32 -22.35
CA GLY A 29 -19.55 -1.78 -22.42
C GLY A 29 -19.79 -3.16 -21.80
N SER A 30 -18.80 -3.71 -21.09
CA SER A 30 -18.90 -4.99 -20.40
C SER A 30 -18.12 -5.00 -19.09
N GLU A 31 -18.57 -5.84 -18.17
CA GLU A 31 -17.86 -6.05 -16.90
C GLU A 31 -16.60 -6.88 -17.13
N ILE A 32 -15.47 -6.42 -16.58
CA ILE A 32 -14.19 -7.12 -16.65
C ILE A 32 -14.10 -8.14 -15.52
N LYS A 33 -13.79 -9.38 -15.87
CA LYS A 33 -13.56 -10.52 -14.97
C LYS A 33 -12.28 -11.23 -15.37
N THR A 34 -11.74 -12.04 -14.47
CA THR A 34 -10.54 -12.83 -14.72
C THR A 34 -10.68 -13.72 -15.97
N GLU A 35 -11.87 -14.28 -16.21
CA GLU A 35 -12.10 -15.24 -17.28
C GLU A 35 -12.28 -14.58 -18.66
N ASN A 36 -12.78 -13.34 -18.70
CA ASN A 36 -13.13 -12.66 -19.94
C ASN A 36 -12.12 -11.57 -20.35
N LEU A 37 -11.22 -11.18 -19.44
CA LEU A 37 -10.25 -10.11 -19.65
C LEU A 37 -9.48 -10.27 -20.96
N THR A 38 -8.87 -11.44 -21.18
CA THR A 38 -8.08 -11.68 -22.40
C THR A 38 -8.95 -11.68 -23.66
N SER A 39 -10.18 -12.17 -23.58
CA SER A 39 -11.12 -12.12 -24.71
C SER A 39 -11.40 -10.66 -25.09
N ILE A 40 -11.75 -9.83 -24.11
CA ILE A 40 -12.06 -8.41 -24.31
C ILE A 40 -10.85 -7.67 -24.91
N MET A 41 -9.64 -7.94 -24.41
CA MET A 41 -8.40 -7.36 -24.92
C MET A 41 -8.14 -7.69 -26.40
N LEU A 42 -8.55 -8.88 -26.86
CA LEU A 42 -8.33 -9.34 -28.24
C LEU A 42 -9.44 -8.94 -29.21
N GLU A 43 -10.59 -8.46 -28.71
CA GLU A 43 -11.73 -8.06 -29.56
C GLU A 43 -11.45 -6.79 -30.39
N ALA A 44 -10.75 -5.81 -29.81
CA ALA A 44 -10.44 -4.55 -30.49
C ALA A 44 -9.24 -3.85 -29.84
N SER A 45 -8.46 -3.11 -30.65
CA SER A 45 -7.33 -2.31 -30.15
C SER A 45 -7.76 -1.21 -29.18
N GLU A 46 -8.94 -0.64 -29.38
CA GLU A 46 -9.49 0.38 -28.46
C GLU A 46 -9.75 -0.20 -27.07
N LYS A 47 -10.33 -1.41 -27.02
CA LYS A 47 -10.57 -2.13 -25.75
C LYS A 47 -9.26 -2.51 -25.08
N TRP A 48 -8.25 -2.93 -25.86
CA TRP A 48 -6.91 -3.17 -25.36
C TRP A 48 -6.33 -1.94 -24.66
N GLU A 49 -6.38 -0.77 -25.30
CA GLU A 49 -5.84 0.47 -24.73
C GLU A 49 -6.61 0.92 -23.49
N SER A 50 -7.95 0.82 -23.46
CA SER A 50 -8.74 1.10 -22.25
C SER A 50 -8.35 0.21 -21.08
N ILE A 51 -8.22 -1.10 -21.31
CA ILE A 51 -7.80 -2.06 -20.26
C ILE A 51 -6.39 -1.76 -19.77
N LYS A 52 -5.46 -1.51 -20.69
CA LYS A 52 -4.07 -1.19 -20.35
C LYS A 52 -3.99 0.06 -19.49
N LYS A 53 -4.68 1.14 -19.87
CA LYS A 53 -4.72 2.38 -19.11
C LYS A 53 -5.26 2.17 -17.70
N TYR A 54 -6.36 1.43 -17.58
CA TYR A 54 -6.94 1.04 -16.30
C TYR A 54 -5.93 0.29 -15.40
N MET A 55 -5.22 -0.71 -15.92
CA MET A 55 -4.21 -1.43 -15.15
C MET A 55 -3.03 -0.55 -14.75
N GLU A 56 -2.58 0.33 -15.63
CA GLU A 56 -1.49 1.28 -15.33
C GLU A 56 -1.86 2.24 -14.19
N GLU A 57 -3.11 2.72 -14.15
CA GLU A 57 -3.59 3.60 -13.08
C GLU A 57 -3.55 2.90 -11.72
N ILE A 58 -4.05 1.66 -11.65
CA ILE A 58 -4.01 0.85 -10.41
C ILE A 58 -2.56 0.60 -9.94
N ILE A 59 -1.66 0.26 -10.86
CA ILE A 59 -0.26 0.01 -10.52
C ILE A 59 0.40 1.28 -9.97
N LYS A 60 0.17 2.44 -10.60
CA LYS A 60 0.71 3.73 -10.15
C LYS A 60 0.24 4.09 -8.74
N VAL A 61 -1.05 3.90 -8.45
CA VAL A 61 -1.60 4.16 -7.12
C VAL A 61 -0.94 3.24 -6.09
N LYS A 62 -0.87 1.94 -6.37
CA LYS A 62 -0.26 0.95 -5.47
C LYS A 62 1.22 1.24 -5.20
N GLU A 63 1.98 1.60 -6.23
CA GLU A 63 3.39 1.98 -6.08
C GLU A 63 3.55 3.26 -5.25
N SER A 64 2.69 4.25 -5.44
CA SER A 64 2.70 5.48 -4.63
C SER A 64 2.46 5.19 -3.15
N ASP A 65 1.51 4.31 -2.83
CA ASP A 65 1.25 3.91 -1.45
C ASP A 65 2.45 3.19 -0.81
N GLU A 66 3.13 2.33 -1.58
CA GLU A 66 4.31 1.62 -1.10
C GLU A 66 5.48 2.57 -0.84
N ARG A 67 5.63 3.61 -1.68
CA ARG A 67 6.63 4.67 -1.51
C ARG A 67 6.38 5.47 -0.23
N GLU A 68 5.14 5.89 -0.01
CA GLU A 68 4.76 6.67 1.19
C GLU A 68 4.82 5.81 2.46
N GLY A 69 4.37 4.56 2.40
CA GLY A 69 4.51 3.60 3.50
C GLY A 69 5.95 3.17 3.79
N ARG A 70 6.91 3.42 2.89
CA ARG A 70 8.35 3.25 3.17
C ARG A 70 8.90 4.47 3.91
N GLU A 71 8.47 5.69 3.58
CA GLU A 71 8.85 6.91 4.30
C GLU A 71 8.37 6.91 5.76
N GLU A 72 7.12 6.47 6.01
CA GLU A 72 6.59 6.34 7.38
C GLU A 72 7.34 5.30 8.23
N ARG A 73 7.75 4.18 7.64
CA ARG A 73 8.50 3.11 8.35
C ARG A 73 9.96 3.49 8.63
N VAL A 74 10.53 4.44 7.91
CA VAL A 74 11.89 4.96 8.15
C VAL A 74 11.90 5.95 9.32
N GLY A 75 10.75 6.50 9.73
CA GLY A 75 10.60 7.39 10.88
C GLY A 75 10.78 6.74 12.27
N HIS A 76 10.94 5.40 12.36
CA HIS A 76 11.13 4.70 13.64
C HIS A 76 12.45 3.94 13.78
N HIS A 77 13.46 4.24 12.96
CA HIS A 77 14.82 3.81 13.26
C HIS A 77 15.46 4.83 14.21
N ILE A 78 15.23 4.67 15.52
CA ILE A 78 16.10 5.30 16.53
C ILE A 78 17.47 4.61 16.39
N PRO A 79 18.54 5.28 15.93
CA PRO A 79 19.84 4.64 15.88
C PRO A 79 20.29 4.36 17.32
N LEU A 80 20.67 3.11 17.64
CA LEU A 80 21.14 2.70 18.98
C LEU A 80 22.27 3.57 19.56
N ARG A 81 22.92 4.40 18.73
CA ARG A 81 23.98 5.34 19.11
C ARG A 81 23.49 6.61 19.81
N THR A 82 22.19 6.87 19.90
CA THR A 82 21.66 8.05 20.62
C THR A 82 21.42 7.81 22.11
N LEU A 83 21.60 6.59 22.61
CA LEU A 83 21.25 6.26 24.00
C LEU A 83 22.31 6.65 25.07
N TRP A 84 23.50 7.12 24.68
CA TRP A 84 24.52 7.59 25.62
C TRP A 84 25.27 8.80 25.04
N ARG A 85 24.67 9.99 25.12
CA ARG A 85 25.43 11.24 25.10
C ARG A 85 25.46 11.76 26.53
N SER A 86 26.63 11.64 27.14
CA SER A 86 26.92 11.99 28.53
C SER A 86 26.51 13.42 28.86
N GLY A 87 25.73 13.54 29.94
CA GLY A 87 25.72 14.65 30.91
C GLY A 87 25.65 16.07 30.39
N THR A 88 24.46 16.66 30.50
CA THR A 88 24.23 17.90 31.27
C THR A 88 22.74 17.98 31.59
N ASP A 89 22.45 18.18 32.87
CA ASP A 89 21.13 18.22 33.48
C ASP A 89 20.25 19.32 32.88
N ASP A 90 19.03 18.97 32.45
CA ASP A 90 17.90 19.90 32.43
C ASP A 90 16.59 19.13 32.71
N GLU A 91 16.08 19.34 33.92
CA GLU A 91 14.85 18.74 34.45
C GLU A 91 13.60 19.31 33.75
N ARG A 92 13.16 18.73 32.63
CA ARG A 92 11.72 18.67 32.28
C ARG A 92 11.44 17.81 31.04
N SER A 93 11.09 16.54 31.23
CA SER A 93 9.97 15.96 30.48
C SER A 93 9.59 14.58 31.01
N PRO A 94 8.37 14.37 31.52
CA PRO A 94 7.87 13.05 31.84
C PRO A 94 7.28 12.39 30.59
N ARG A 95 7.55 11.08 30.47
CA ARG A 95 6.85 10.04 29.67
C ARG A 95 7.64 9.54 28.45
N TYR A 96 8.24 8.36 28.56
CA TYR A 96 7.57 7.07 28.28
C TYR A 96 8.56 5.93 28.55
N PHE A 97 8.40 5.22 29.66
CA PHE A 97 9.15 3.98 29.92
C PHE A 97 8.25 2.80 29.47
N PRO A 98 8.56 2.09 28.36
CA PRO A 98 7.83 0.88 28.01
C PRO A 98 8.06 -0.19 29.10
N SER A 99 6.97 -0.75 29.60
CA SER A 99 6.85 -1.54 30.84
C SER A 99 7.39 -2.98 30.77
N THR A 100 8.31 -3.29 29.85
CA THR A 100 8.68 -4.67 29.51
C THR A 100 10.17 -4.98 29.61
N LEU A 101 10.88 -4.36 30.55
CA LEU A 101 12.19 -4.84 31.00
C LEU A 101 12.23 -4.87 32.53
N LYS A 102 11.37 -5.72 33.11
CA LYS A 102 11.54 -6.20 34.48
C LYS A 102 12.48 -7.40 34.46
N GLN A 103 13.46 -7.39 35.37
CA GLN A 103 14.43 -8.45 35.69
C GLN A 103 15.46 -8.67 34.57
N VAL A 104 16.75 -8.54 34.83
CA VAL A 104 17.50 -9.35 35.80
C VAL A 104 18.50 -8.50 36.57
N ILE A 105 18.36 -8.56 37.90
CA ILE A 105 19.37 -8.18 38.89
C ILE A 105 20.27 -9.40 39.08
N PHE A 106 21.59 -9.23 38.91
CA PHE A 106 22.60 -9.71 39.86
C PHE A 106 23.93 -8.99 39.59
#